data_AF-A0A9D8I7G3-F1
#
_entry.id   AF-A0A9D8I7G3-F1
#
_cell.length_a   1.000
_cell.length_b   1.000
_cell.length_c   1.000
_cell.angle_alpha   90.00
_cell.angle_beta   90.00
_cell.angle_gamma   90.00
#
_symmetry.space_group_name_H-M   'P 1'
#
loop_
_entity.id
_entity.type
_entity.pdbx_description
1 polymer ?
#
loop_
_entity_poly.entity_id
_entity_poly.type
_entity_poly.pdbx_seq_one_letter_code
_entity_poly.pdbx_strand_id
1 'polypeptide(L)'
;MPLLDAILAANHRLGTDHKAPLLDTQQSRDSLPLAALTCIDARLNHLFPDVLGIPESEFIWLRNSGNIIFGTTSAMMRSLALACAIKGAREIAVIGHTDCLVCKSTVLSLTDRFKALGVERSKLPDDLVDFFGLFASERQNVMKACDTIRNSPLIGPKIPIHGLLVDTHTGRLERIVNGYESLVAVAAPVPAADTNAPVGSTASGPAGMSGLAPLTPMPSFEIGAIKFPESKIGELAGDVQRTSVAAKELLTDLKHREFRPAWESAKALAAEVKETVRDAREAASQARQTARDLKSMSPAERVALLARRVDRAVRYRVIGADQKQYGPISGAKLLEWLADDRIGADTAIQVEGTKLWQRLGQLAESRTSKPPPIGDTEQRTKRQ
;
A
#
# COMPACT_ATOMS: atom_id res chain seq x y z
N MET A 1 13.93 -2.31 -31.67
CA MET A 1 12.48 -2.59 -31.69
C MET A 1 11.90 -2.06 -30.40
N PRO A 2 10.77 -1.32 -30.41
CA PRO A 2 10.13 -0.84 -29.18
C PRO A 2 9.78 -2.00 -28.23
N LEU A 3 9.78 -1.76 -26.92
CA LEU A 3 9.58 -2.80 -25.90
C LEU A 3 8.22 -3.49 -26.06
N LEU A 4 7.13 -2.74 -26.27
CA LEU A 4 5.80 -3.35 -26.46
C LEU A 4 5.77 -4.34 -27.64
N ASP A 5 6.36 -3.98 -28.77
CA ASP A 5 6.38 -4.84 -29.95
C ASP A 5 7.25 -6.07 -29.72
N ALA A 6 8.35 -5.92 -28.96
CA ALA A 6 9.19 -7.03 -28.54
C ALA A 6 8.43 -8.03 -27.66
N ILE A 7 7.68 -7.52 -26.66
CA ILE A 7 6.82 -8.31 -25.77
C ILE A 7 5.79 -9.10 -26.59
N LEU A 8 5.05 -8.42 -27.48
CA LEU A 8 4.01 -9.08 -28.28
C LEU A 8 4.61 -10.12 -29.23
N ALA A 9 5.74 -9.83 -29.87
CA ALA A 9 6.42 -10.78 -30.74
C ALA A 9 6.91 -12.01 -29.96
N ALA A 10 7.44 -11.85 -28.75
CA ALA A 10 7.82 -12.96 -27.88
C ALA A 10 6.61 -13.76 -27.42
N ASN A 11 5.54 -13.08 -26.99
CA ASN A 11 4.29 -13.70 -26.56
C ASN A 11 3.61 -14.50 -27.69
N HIS A 12 3.63 -14.03 -28.93
CA HIS A 12 3.07 -14.80 -30.05
C HIS A 12 3.86 -16.07 -30.38
N ARG A 13 5.07 -16.23 -29.82
CA ARG A 13 5.90 -17.45 -29.86
C ARG A 13 5.84 -18.26 -28.57
N LEU A 14 4.84 -18.03 -27.71
CA LEU A 14 4.61 -18.78 -26.47
C LEU A 14 4.68 -20.29 -26.69
N GLY A 15 5.42 -20.97 -25.81
CA GLY A 15 5.35 -22.43 -25.68
C GLY A 15 4.03 -22.89 -25.07
N THR A 16 3.83 -24.20 -25.00
CA THR A 16 2.65 -24.81 -24.33
C THR A 16 2.62 -24.59 -22.82
N ASP A 17 3.73 -24.15 -22.24
CA ASP A 17 3.92 -23.83 -20.83
C ASP A 17 3.59 -22.37 -20.47
N HIS A 18 3.05 -21.60 -21.43
CA HIS A 18 2.77 -20.17 -21.28
C HIS A 18 4.00 -19.31 -20.96
N LYS A 19 5.19 -19.76 -21.37
CA LYS A 19 6.43 -18.98 -21.24
C LYS A 19 6.85 -18.37 -22.57
N ALA A 20 6.95 -17.05 -22.60
CA ALA A 20 7.50 -16.36 -23.75
C ALA A 20 9.05 -16.42 -23.67
N PRO A 21 9.76 -16.48 -24.80
CA PRO A 21 11.21 -16.34 -24.81
C PRO A 21 11.61 -15.03 -24.11
N LEU A 22 12.61 -15.10 -23.22
CA LEU A 22 13.11 -13.92 -22.54
C LEU A 22 13.65 -12.90 -23.55
N LEU A 23 13.27 -11.65 -23.35
CA LEU A 23 13.77 -10.51 -24.09
C LEU A 23 15.22 -10.23 -23.72
N ASP A 24 16.00 -9.76 -24.69
CA ASP A 24 17.34 -9.26 -24.43
C ASP A 24 17.25 -7.92 -23.67
N THR A 25 17.50 -7.97 -22.37
CA THR A 25 17.43 -6.79 -21.50
C THR A 25 18.38 -5.70 -21.96
N GLN A 26 19.53 -6.04 -22.57
CA GLN A 26 20.50 -5.06 -23.04
C GLN A 26 19.97 -4.18 -24.15
N GLN A 27 19.11 -4.74 -25.02
CA GLN A 27 18.45 -4.02 -26.12
C GLN A 27 17.27 -3.18 -25.65
N SER A 28 16.68 -3.51 -24.49
CA SER A 28 15.53 -2.81 -23.90
C SER A 28 15.86 -2.02 -22.64
N ARG A 29 17.15 -1.77 -22.35
CA ARG A 29 17.60 -1.06 -21.13
C ARG A 29 16.96 0.32 -20.95
N ASP A 30 16.70 1.03 -22.04
CA ASP A 30 16.11 2.37 -21.99
C ASP A 30 14.59 2.36 -21.74
N SER A 31 13.95 1.20 -21.93
CA SER A 31 12.50 0.98 -21.77
C SER A 31 12.14 0.12 -20.55
N LEU A 32 13.12 -0.48 -19.88
CA LEU A 32 12.95 -1.26 -18.65
C LEU A 32 13.45 -0.45 -17.44
N PRO A 33 12.91 -0.67 -16.23
CA PRO A 33 11.86 -1.64 -15.86
C PRO A 33 10.46 -1.28 -16.37
N LEU A 34 9.60 -2.29 -16.54
CA LEU A 34 8.18 -2.13 -16.86
C LEU A 34 7.32 -2.16 -15.60
N ALA A 35 6.47 -1.14 -15.39
CA ALA A 35 5.43 -1.18 -14.37
C ALA A 35 4.13 -1.75 -14.95
N ALA A 36 3.66 -2.87 -14.43
CA ALA A 36 2.42 -3.50 -14.90
C ALA A 36 1.33 -3.46 -13.83
N LEU A 37 0.18 -2.87 -14.17
CA LEU A 37 -1.04 -2.95 -13.37
C LEU A 37 -1.94 -4.06 -13.92
N THR A 38 -2.23 -5.06 -13.09
CA THR A 38 -3.09 -6.20 -13.47
C THR A 38 -4.19 -6.47 -12.42
N CYS A 39 -5.05 -7.44 -12.71
CA CYS A 39 -6.06 -7.91 -11.76
C CYS A 39 -5.46 -8.74 -10.62
N ILE A 40 -6.16 -8.85 -9.48
CA ILE A 40 -5.86 -9.80 -8.38
C ILE A 40 -6.25 -11.25 -8.68
N ASP A 41 -6.75 -11.54 -9.88
CA ASP A 41 -7.12 -12.90 -10.30
C ASP A 41 -5.93 -13.86 -10.16
N ALA A 42 -6.14 -14.95 -9.41
CA ALA A 42 -5.08 -15.91 -9.08
C ALA A 42 -4.54 -16.64 -10.32
N ARG A 43 -5.32 -16.73 -11.41
CA ARG A 43 -4.87 -17.31 -12.68
C ARG A 43 -3.74 -16.50 -13.30
N LEU A 44 -3.61 -15.21 -12.98
CA LEU A 44 -2.50 -14.40 -13.49
C LEU A 44 -1.16 -14.69 -12.79
N ASN A 45 -1.18 -15.36 -11.63
CA ASN A 45 0.02 -15.61 -10.83
C ASN A 45 1.05 -16.48 -11.55
N HIS A 46 0.61 -17.43 -12.38
CA HIS A 46 1.49 -18.32 -13.12
C HIS A 46 1.81 -17.81 -14.53
N LEU A 47 1.12 -16.76 -14.98
CA LEU A 47 1.33 -16.16 -16.30
C LEU A 47 2.38 -15.05 -16.24
N PHE A 48 2.35 -14.19 -15.22
CA PHE A 48 3.27 -13.06 -15.14
C PHE A 48 4.48 -13.35 -14.23
N PRO A 49 5.68 -12.90 -14.62
CA PRO A 49 6.00 -12.11 -15.83
C PRO A 49 6.23 -12.95 -17.10
N ASP A 50 6.21 -14.28 -17.02
CA ASP A 50 6.62 -15.21 -18.08
C ASP A 50 5.97 -14.96 -19.46
N VAL A 51 4.68 -14.61 -19.52
CA VAL A 51 3.99 -14.30 -20.79
C VAL A 51 4.47 -13.02 -21.45
N LEU A 52 5.15 -12.13 -20.73
CA LEU A 52 5.74 -10.90 -21.26
C LEU A 52 7.16 -11.12 -21.80
N GLY A 53 7.82 -12.22 -21.42
CA GLY A 53 9.23 -12.45 -21.72
C GLY A 53 10.17 -11.48 -20.99
N ILE A 54 9.70 -10.80 -19.94
CA ILE A 54 10.51 -9.87 -19.15
C ILE A 54 11.02 -10.60 -17.90
N PRO A 55 12.31 -10.49 -17.55
CA PRO A 55 12.82 -11.07 -16.31
C PRO A 55 12.20 -10.39 -15.08
N GLU A 56 12.00 -11.16 -14.00
CA GLU A 56 11.40 -10.68 -12.76
C GLU A 56 12.06 -9.41 -12.19
N SER A 57 13.38 -9.26 -12.36
CA SER A 57 14.13 -8.09 -11.88
C SER A 57 13.72 -6.77 -12.57
N GLU A 58 13.15 -6.86 -13.77
CA GLU A 58 12.72 -5.73 -14.59
C GLU A 58 11.18 -5.56 -14.62
N PHE A 59 10.46 -6.35 -13.80
CA PHE A 59 9.01 -6.36 -13.75
C PHE A 59 8.50 -5.83 -12.40
N ILE A 60 7.86 -4.65 -12.43
CA ILE A 60 7.23 -4.06 -11.25
C ILE A 60 5.74 -4.36 -11.28
N TRP A 61 5.29 -5.25 -10.39
CA TRP A 61 3.92 -5.73 -10.40
C TRP A 61 3.01 -4.97 -9.44
N LEU A 62 1.99 -4.31 -9.98
CA LEU A 62 0.89 -3.69 -9.25
C LEU A 62 -0.42 -4.44 -9.52
N ARG A 63 -1.25 -4.61 -8.48
CA ARG A 63 -2.49 -5.40 -8.59
C ARG A 63 -3.65 -4.78 -7.81
N ASN A 64 -4.84 -4.81 -8.39
CA ASN A 64 -6.11 -4.61 -7.70
C ASN A 64 -7.25 -5.36 -8.38
N SER A 65 -8.46 -5.32 -7.81
CA SER A 65 -9.65 -5.90 -8.44
C SER A 65 -9.92 -5.23 -9.79
N GLY A 66 -9.83 -6.00 -10.88
CA GLY A 66 -10.18 -5.54 -12.22
C GLY A 66 -9.22 -4.53 -12.86
N ASN A 67 -7.98 -4.37 -12.37
CA ASN A 67 -7.00 -3.43 -12.93
C ASN A 67 -7.54 -1.98 -13.09
N ILE A 68 -8.37 -1.55 -12.13
CA ILE A 68 -9.13 -0.29 -12.16
C ILE A 68 -8.28 0.87 -11.63
N ILE A 69 -8.45 2.06 -12.19
CA ILE A 69 -7.93 3.30 -11.63
C ILE A 69 -9.08 4.27 -11.43
N PHE A 70 -9.43 4.51 -10.16
CA PHE A 70 -10.58 5.35 -9.78
C PHE A 70 -10.38 6.85 -10.04
N GLY A 71 -9.13 7.29 -10.26
CA GLY A 71 -8.83 8.68 -10.56
C GLY A 71 -7.32 8.97 -10.56
N THR A 72 -6.99 10.19 -11.00
CA THR A 72 -5.62 10.71 -11.18
C THR A 72 -4.86 10.94 -9.87
N THR A 73 -5.53 10.82 -8.72
CA THR A 73 -4.92 10.93 -7.38
C THR A 73 -5.26 9.74 -6.49
N SER A 74 -5.79 8.66 -7.09
CA SER A 74 -6.16 7.44 -6.37
C SER A 74 -4.94 6.74 -5.76
N ALA A 75 -5.19 5.82 -4.81
CA ALA A 75 -4.13 5.02 -4.21
C ALA A 75 -3.32 4.23 -5.25
N MET A 76 -3.98 3.71 -6.29
CA MET A 76 -3.29 2.99 -7.37
C MET A 76 -2.45 3.94 -8.22
N MET A 77 -2.96 5.14 -8.52
CA MET A 77 -2.19 6.16 -9.24
C MET A 77 -0.93 6.57 -8.48
N ARG A 78 -1.04 6.74 -7.16
CA ARG A 78 0.12 7.02 -6.30
C ARG A 78 1.15 5.90 -6.40
N SER A 79 0.72 4.64 -6.35
CA SER A 79 1.63 3.50 -6.48
C SER A 79 2.32 3.44 -7.84
N LEU A 80 1.59 3.70 -8.94
CA LEU A 80 2.15 3.80 -10.28
C LEU A 80 3.18 4.93 -10.39
N ALA A 81 2.86 6.11 -9.87
CA ALA A 81 3.78 7.24 -9.87
C ALA A 81 5.08 6.94 -9.10
N LEU A 82 4.99 6.23 -7.96
CA LEU A 82 6.18 5.80 -7.20
C LEU A 82 6.94 4.67 -7.91
N ALA A 83 6.27 3.80 -8.68
CA ALA A 83 6.95 2.84 -9.55
C ALA A 83 7.82 3.55 -10.58
N CYS A 84 7.34 4.63 -11.19
CA CYS A 84 8.14 5.46 -12.09
C CYS A 84 9.24 6.24 -11.36
N ALA A 85 8.88 7.01 -10.34
CA ALA A 85 9.79 7.98 -9.71
C ALA A 85 10.86 7.33 -8.81
N ILE A 86 10.52 6.25 -8.11
CA ILE A 86 11.43 5.61 -7.14
C ILE A 86 12.03 4.32 -7.69
N LYS A 87 11.19 3.47 -8.31
CA LYS A 87 11.65 2.19 -8.88
C LYS A 87 12.18 2.32 -10.30
N GLY A 88 12.05 3.50 -10.91
CA GLY A 88 12.62 3.80 -12.22
C GLY A 88 11.84 3.22 -13.39
N ALA A 89 10.58 2.80 -13.21
CA ALA A 89 9.78 2.27 -14.32
C ALA A 89 9.77 3.26 -15.49
N ARG A 90 10.18 2.79 -16.68
CA ARG A 90 10.31 3.60 -17.90
C ARG A 90 9.05 3.57 -18.76
N GLU A 91 8.30 2.48 -18.67
CA GLU A 91 7.01 2.29 -19.36
C GLU A 91 5.98 1.72 -18.39
N ILE A 92 4.70 1.94 -18.69
CA ILE A 92 3.56 1.41 -17.93
C ILE A 92 2.72 0.52 -18.84
N ALA A 93 2.32 -0.65 -18.36
CA ALA A 93 1.33 -1.52 -18.99
C ALA A 93 0.11 -1.72 -18.08
N VAL A 94 -1.08 -1.37 -18.56
CA VAL A 94 -2.34 -1.81 -17.95
C VAL A 94 -2.75 -3.10 -18.64
N ILE A 95 -2.82 -4.19 -17.87
CA ILE A 95 -3.08 -5.52 -18.42
C ILE A 95 -4.38 -6.06 -17.82
N GLY A 96 -5.44 -5.98 -18.63
CA GLY A 96 -6.68 -6.68 -18.38
C GLY A 96 -6.58 -8.15 -18.74
N HIS A 97 -7.61 -8.93 -18.41
CA HIS A 97 -7.64 -10.34 -18.77
C HIS A 97 -9.05 -10.78 -19.16
N THR A 98 -9.14 -11.80 -20.01
CA THR A 98 -10.43 -12.42 -20.35
C THR A 98 -11.08 -13.05 -19.13
N ASP A 99 -12.42 -13.15 -19.14
CA ASP A 99 -13.18 -13.84 -18.10
C ASP A 99 -12.97 -13.21 -16.71
N CYS A 100 -12.98 -11.87 -16.65
CA CYS A 100 -12.81 -11.14 -15.39
C CYS A 100 -14.08 -11.20 -14.54
N LEU A 101 -13.98 -11.73 -13.32
CA LEU A 101 -15.12 -11.83 -12.41
C LEU A 101 -15.66 -10.45 -11.98
N VAL A 102 -14.80 -9.42 -11.91
CA VAL A 102 -15.26 -8.05 -11.64
C VAL A 102 -16.11 -7.55 -12.82
N CYS A 103 -15.70 -7.82 -14.06
CA CYS A 103 -16.45 -7.48 -15.26
C CYS A 103 -17.82 -8.19 -15.33
N LYS A 104 -17.87 -9.43 -14.86
CA LYS A 104 -19.09 -10.27 -14.86
C LYS A 104 -20.03 -9.98 -13.69
N SER A 105 -19.61 -9.15 -12.74
CA SER A 105 -20.40 -8.85 -11.54
C SER A 105 -21.41 -7.74 -11.82
N THR A 106 -22.68 -8.02 -11.55
CA THR A 106 -23.75 -7.01 -11.52
C THR A 106 -23.94 -6.49 -10.10
N VAL A 107 -24.55 -5.30 -9.97
CA VAL A 107 -24.92 -4.72 -8.66
C VAL A 107 -25.74 -5.70 -7.82
N LEU A 108 -26.69 -6.42 -8.44
CA LEU A 108 -27.49 -7.44 -7.76
C LEU A 108 -26.63 -8.58 -7.24
N SER A 109 -25.81 -9.19 -8.11
CA SER A 109 -24.94 -10.31 -7.73
C SER A 109 -23.93 -9.90 -6.65
N LEU A 110 -23.43 -8.66 -6.69
CA LEU A 110 -22.49 -8.14 -5.71
C LEU A 110 -23.18 -7.93 -4.36
N THR A 111 -24.39 -7.37 -4.37
CA THR A 111 -25.21 -7.19 -3.16
C THR A 111 -25.53 -8.53 -2.52
N ASP A 112 -25.94 -9.53 -3.30
CA ASP A 112 -26.23 -10.87 -2.80
C ASP A 112 -24.99 -11.55 -2.21
N ARG A 113 -23.82 -11.39 -2.85
CA ARG A 113 -22.54 -11.88 -2.33
C ARG A 113 -22.14 -11.20 -1.02
N PHE A 114 -22.31 -9.88 -0.91
CA PHE A 114 -22.05 -9.17 0.34
C PHE A 114 -23.03 -9.57 1.44
N LYS A 115 -24.30 -9.75 1.12
CA LYS A 115 -25.31 -10.27 2.04
C LYS A 115 -24.93 -11.67 2.54
N ALA A 116 -24.45 -12.55 1.66
CA ALA A 116 -23.98 -13.88 2.03
C ALA A 116 -22.73 -13.84 2.94
N LEU A 117 -21.94 -12.77 2.88
CA LEU A 117 -20.84 -12.50 3.81
C LEU A 117 -21.31 -11.87 5.15
N GLY A 118 -22.61 -11.66 5.33
CA GLY A 118 -23.19 -11.01 6.51
C GLY A 118 -23.09 -9.48 6.51
N VAL A 119 -22.83 -8.86 5.36
CA VAL A 119 -22.80 -7.40 5.22
C VAL A 119 -24.19 -6.90 4.86
N GLU A 120 -24.78 -6.08 5.75
CA GLU A 120 -26.06 -5.44 5.51
C GLU A 120 -25.99 -4.41 4.38
N ARG A 121 -27.06 -4.30 3.57
CA ARG A 121 -27.14 -3.32 2.46
C ARG A 121 -26.92 -1.87 2.92
N SER A 122 -27.32 -1.54 4.15
CA SER A 122 -27.16 -0.22 4.77
C SER A 122 -25.69 0.17 5.03
N LYS A 123 -24.77 -0.81 5.07
CA LYS A 123 -23.33 -0.59 5.24
C LYS A 123 -22.58 -0.47 3.92
N LEU A 124 -23.23 -0.85 2.82
CA LEU A 124 -22.67 -0.73 1.49
C LEU A 124 -22.86 0.71 0.97
N PRO A 125 -21.93 1.21 0.15
CA PRO A 125 -22.10 2.48 -0.54
C PRO A 125 -23.40 2.54 -1.34
N ASP A 126 -23.92 3.75 -1.55
CA ASP A 126 -25.13 3.94 -2.36
C ASP A 126 -24.86 3.58 -3.82
N ASP A 127 -23.80 4.14 -4.40
CA ASP A 127 -23.33 3.82 -5.74
C ASP A 127 -22.26 2.72 -5.72
N LEU A 128 -22.72 1.49 -5.94
CA LEU A 128 -21.84 0.32 -6.01
C LEU A 128 -21.05 0.23 -7.31
N VAL A 129 -21.55 0.82 -8.40
CA VAL A 129 -20.88 0.79 -9.69
C VAL A 129 -19.61 1.62 -9.61
N ASP A 130 -19.74 2.86 -9.13
CA ASP A 130 -18.61 3.77 -9.03
C ASP A 130 -17.65 3.39 -7.90
N PHE A 131 -18.16 2.98 -6.74
CA PHE A 131 -17.31 2.64 -5.60
C PHE A 131 -16.42 1.42 -5.85
N PHE A 132 -16.98 0.35 -6.41
CA PHE A 132 -16.23 -0.87 -6.72
C PHE A 132 -15.64 -0.86 -8.13
N GLY A 133 -16.01 0.13 -8.95
CA GLY A 133 -15.56 0.30 -10.33
C GLY A 133 -16.04 -0.84 -11.22
N LEU A 134 -17.31 -1.22 -11.11
CA LEU A 134 -17.88 -2.25 -11.98
C LEU A 134 -17.85 -1.77 -13.45
N PHE A 135 -17.52 -2.67 -14.36
CA PHE A 135 -17.42 -2.38 -15.79
C PHE A 135 -17.97 -3.54 -16.61
N ALA A 136 -18.47 -3.24 -17.81
CA ALA A 136 -19.13 -4.24 -18.68
C ALA A 136 -18.22 -4.79 -19.79
N SER A 137 -17.01 -4.23 -19.95
CA SER A 137 -16.04 -4.69 -20.96
C SER A 137 -14.62 -4.55 -20.44
N GLU A 138 -13.87 -5.65 -20.46
CA GLU A 138 -12.47 -5.67 -20.06
C GLU A 138 -11.61 -4.74 -20.93
N ARG A 139 -11.87 -4.71 -22.25
CA ARG A 139 -11.18 -3.82 -23.20
C ARG A 139 -11.43 -2.35 -22.90
N GLN A 140 -12.69 -1.96 -22.69
CA GLN A 140 -13.02 -0.56 -22.38
C GLN A 140 -12.43 -0.15 -21.04
N ASN A 141 -12.42 -1.05 -20.06
CA ASN A 141 -11.78 -0.79 -18.77
C ASN A 141 -10.27 -0.55 -18.91
N VAL A 142 -9.56 -1.35 -19.72
CA VAL A 142 -8.14 -1.13 -20.02
C VAL A 142 -7.92 0.24 -20.67
N MET A 143 -8.71 0.61 -21.68
CA MET A 143 -8.62 1.93 -22.33
C MET A 143 -8.85 3.07 -21.33
N LYS A 144 -9.93 3.00 -20.54
CA LYS A 144 -10.25 4.00 -19.50
C LYS A 144 -9.13 4.14 -18.47
N ALA A 145 -8.53 3.04 -18.04
CA ALA A 145 -7.41 3.05 -17.12
C ALA A 145 -6.17 3.71 -17.75
N CYS A 146 -5.81 3.35 -18.99
CA CYS A 146 -4.72 4.01 -19.72
C CYS A 146 -4.93 5.53 -19.85
N ASP A 147 -6.14 5.96 -20.21
CA ASP A 147 -6.49 7.38 -20.34
C ASP A 147 -6.41 8.10 -18.99
N THR A 148 -6.86 7.46 -17.92
CA THR A 148 -6.77 8.02 -16.56
C THR A 148 -5.32 8.19 -16.10
N ILE A 149 -4.43 7.24 -16.43
CA ILE A 149 -2.99 7.33 -16.16
C ILE A 149 -2.37 8.47 -16.97
N ARG A 150 -2.70 8.56 -18.26
CA ARG A 150 -2.14 9.57 -19.16
C ARG A 150 -2.50 10.99 -18.75
N ASN A 151 -3.69 11.19 -18.22
CA ASN A 151 -4.17 12.48 -17.72
C ASN A 151 -3.76 12.78 -16.26
N SER A 152 -2.94 11.92 -15.65
CA SER A 152 -2.47 12.13 -14.28
C SER A 152 -1.33 13.15 -14.24
N PRO A 153 -1.37 14.16 -13.35
CA PRO A 153 -0.25 15.08 -13.17
C PRO A 153 0.96 14.42 -12.50
N LEU A 154 0.82 13.18 -12.01
CA LEU A 154 1.87 12.42 -11.33
C LEU A 154 2.69 11.52 -12.27
N ILE A 155 2.25 11.37 -13.53
CA ILE A 155 2.93 10.54 -14.53
C ILE A 155 3.53 11.47 -15.58
N GLY A 156 4.84 11.35 -15.81
CA GLY A 156 5.54 12.20 -16.77
C GLY A 156 5.01 12.00 -18.19
N PRO A 157 4.88 13.06 -19.00
CA PRO A 157 4.30 12.99 -20.35
C PRO A 157 5.15 12.18 -21.33
N LYS A 158 6.39 11.83 -20.96
CA LYS A 158 7.31 11.02 -21.76
C LYS A 158 7.20 9.51 -21.48
N ILE A 159 6.43 9.10 -20.47
CA ILE A 159 6.30 7.70 -20.09
C ILE A 159 5.24 7.05 -21.00
N PRO A 160 5.61 6.07 -21.84
CA PRO A 160 4.66 5.29 -22.62
C PRO A 160 3.68 4.55 -21.69
N ILE A 161 2.38 4.59 -22.03
CA ILE A 161 1.32 3.87 -21.31
C ILE A 161 0.62 2.96 -22.32
N HIS A 162 0.80 1.67 -22.16
CA HIS A 162 0.29 0.61 -23.01
C HIS A 162 -0.93 -0.06 -22.36
N GLY A 163 -1.84 -0.53 -23.19
CA GLY A 163 -3.02 -1.29 -22.79
C GLY A 163 -2.98 -2.65 -23.44
N LEU A 164 -3.05 -3.70 -22.63
CA LEU A 164 -3.00 -5.09 -23.06
C LEU A 164 -4.20 -5.87 -22.50
N LEU A 165 -4.60 -6.92 -23.21
CA LEU A 165 -5.53 -7.92 -22.72
C LEU A 165 -4.87 -9.30 -22.82
N VAL A 166 -4.83 -10.06 -21.72
CA VAL A 166 -4.32 -11.44 -21.73
C VAL A 166 -5.48 -12.44 -21.77
N ASP A 167 -5.39 -13.42 -22.65
CA ASP A 167 -6.23 -14.61 -22.59
C ASP A 167 -5.79 -15.49 -21.41
N THR A 168 -6.68 -15.72 -20.44
CA THR A 168 -6.37 -16.48 -19.22
C THR A 168 -6.17 -17.98 -19.45
N HIS A 169 -6.58 -18.51 -20.60
CA HIS A 169 -6.43 -19.92 -20.95
C HIS A 169 -5.17 -20.15 -21.79
N THR A 170 -4.86 -19.23 -22.71
CA THR A 170 -3.75 -19.42 -23.66
C THR A 170 -2.53 -18.53 -23.39
N GLY A 171 -2.60 -17.61 -22.41
CA GLY A 171 -1.55 -16.63 -22.12
C GLY A 171 -1.28 -15.61 -23.23
N ARG A 172 -2.07 -15.62 -24.32
CA ARG A 172 -1.84 -14.75 -25.48
C ARG A 172 -2.23 -13.33 -25.16
N LEU A 173 -1.37 -12.39 -25.54
CA LEU A 173 -1.58 -10.97 -25.38
C LEU A 173 -2.18 -10.38 -26.63
N GLU A 174 -3.13 -9.49 -26.41
CA GLU A 174 -3.67 -8.61 -27.41
C GLU A 174 -3.37 -7.16 -27.04
N ARG A 175 -2.93 -6.40 -28.03
CA ARG A 175 -2.72 -4.96 -27.88
C ARG A 175 -4.04 -4.20 -28.00
N ILE A 176 -4.39 -3.46 -26.95
CA ILE A 176 -5.56 -2.58 -26.91
C ILE A 176 -5.13 -1.12 -27.13
N VAL A 177 -4.05 -0.68 -26.48
CA VAL A 177 -3.53 0.70 -26.59
C VAL A 177 -2.03 0.66 -26.84
N ASN A 178 -1.57 1.33 -27.89
CA ASN A 178 -0.15 1.56 -28.16
C ASN A 178 0.30 2.90 -27.56
N GLY A 179 0.99 2.83 -26.42
CA GLY A 179 1.46 4.02 -25.71
C GLY A 179 2.48 4.88 -26.45
N TYR A 180 3.14 4.36 -27.48
CA TYR A 180 4.10 5.13 -28.27
C TYR A 180 3.44 6.12 -29.23
N GLU A 181 2.27 5.78 -29.77
CA GLU A 181 1.53 6.65 -30.71
C GLU A 181 1.11 7.96 -30.04
N SER A 182 0.73 7.89 -28.76
CA SER A 182 0.35 9.07 -27.96
C SER A 182 1.54 10.00 -27.69
N LEU A 183 2.77 9.51 -27.67
CA LEU A 183 3.97 10.33 -27.45
C LEU A 183 4.36 11.11 -28.71
N VAL A 184 4.15 10.52 -29.88
CA VAL A 184 4.41 11.18 -31.18
C VAL A 184 3.48 12.38 -31.36
N ALA A 185 2.22 12.29 -30.92
CA ALA A 185 1.27 13.39 -30.98
C ALA A 185 1.65 14.60 -30.10
N VAL A 186 2.33 14.38 -28.97
CA VAL A 186 2.81 15.45 -28.07
C VAL A 186 4.09 16.12 -28.59
N ALA A 187 4.85 15.44 -29.46
CA ALA A 187 6.08 15.94 -30.07
C ALA A 187 5.86 16.68 -31.41
N ALA A 188 4.63 16.69 -31.95
CA ALA A 188 4.31 17.44 -33.16
C ALA A 188 4.43 18.96 -32.88
N PRO A 189 5.13 19.74 -33.72
CA PRO A 189 5.19 21.19 -33.57
C PRO A 189 3.77 21.75 -33.69
N VAL A 190 3.36 22.55 -32.71
CA VAL A 190 2.20 23.43 -32.87
C VAL A 190 2.49 24.30 -34.10
N PRO A 191 1.62 24.36 -35.13
CA PRO A 191 1.81 25.29 -36.22
C PRO A 191 1.91 26.70 -35.64
N ALA A 192 2.98 27.41 -35.95
CA ALA A 192 3.12 28.81 -35.57
C ALA A 192 1.85 29.54 -36.03
N ALA A 193 1.17 30.18 -35.09
CA ALA A 193 0.04 31.04 -35.42
C ALA A 193 0.56 32.15 -36.35
N ASP A 194 0.07 32.17 -37.59
CA ASP A 194 0.33 33.23 -38.55
C ASP A 194 -0.11 34.57 -37.94
N THR A 195 0.87 35.41 -37.61
CA THR A 195 0.67 36.76 -37.07
C THR A 195 0.31 37.78 -38.16
N ASN A 196 -0.59 37.45 -39.08
CA ASN A 196 -1.07 38.39 -40.10
C ASN A 196 -2.55 38.16 -40.45
N ALA A 197 -3.44 38.69 -39.62
CA ALA A 197 -4.81 39.02 -40.03
C ALA A 197 -5.27 40.30 -39.31
N PRO A 198 -5.93 41.24 -40.02
CA PRO A 198 -6.18 42.59 -39.51
C PRO A 198 -7.38 42.67 -38.56
N VAL A 199 -7.32 43.75 -37.78
CA VAL A 199 -8.23 44.22 -36.73
C VAL A 199 -9.67 44.41 -37.21
N GLY A 200 -10.64 43.92 -36.42
CA GLY A 200 -12.06 44.21 -36.54
C GLY A 200 -12.73 44.22 -35.16
N SER A 201 -13.21 45.41 -34.77
CA SER A 201 -13.71 45.82 -33.45
C SER A 201 -15.02 45.14 -33.00
N THR A 202 -15.20 44.90 -31.69
CA THR A 202 -16.16 45.64 -30.82
C THR A 202 -16.30 45.06 -29.38
N ALA A 203 -16.19 45.99 -28.42
CA ALA A 203 -16.62 46.09 -27.00
C ALA A 203 -17.33 44.90 -26.31
N SER A 204 -17.12 44.58 -25.03
CA SER A 204 -17.27 45.47 -23.85
C SER A 204 -16.73 44.79 -22.56
N GLY A 205 -16.08 45.55 -21.67
CA GLY A 205 -15.78 45.18 -20.26
C GLY A 205 -17.01 45.31 -19.32
N PRO A 206 -16.89 45.23 -17.96
CA PRO A 206 -15.80 45.73 -17.10
C PRO A 206 -15.18 44.65 -16.16
N ALA A 207 -13.87 44.64 -15.88
CA ALA A 207 -13.05 45.46 -14.97
C ALA A 207 -13.17 45.09 -13.47
N GLY A 208 -12.06 44.62 -12.89
CA GLY A 208 -11.91 44.37 -11.46
C GLY A 208 -10.54 43.82 -11.05
N MET A 209 -9.58 44.73 -10.85
CA MET A 209 -8.40 44.65 -9.95
C MET A 209 -7.07 44.08 -10.51
N SER A 210 -6.20 45.01 -10.89
CA SER A 210 -4.74 44.86 -11.04
C SER A 210 -4.02 44.86 -9.69
N GLY A 211 -2.93 44.09 -9.57
CA GLY A 211 -1.95 44.18 -8.49
C GLY A 211 -0.72 43.29 -8.77
N LEU A 212 0.46 43.91 -8.87
CA LEU A 212 1.75 43.39 -9.35
C LEU A 212 2.46 42.42 -8.39
N ALA A 213 3.25 41.47 -8.92
CA ALA A 213 4.73 41.39 -8.77
C ALA A 213 5.28 39.99 -9.15
N PRO A 214 6.51 39.91 -9.74
CA PRO A 214 7.10 38.67 -10.24
C PRO A 214 7.69 37.81 -9.09
N LEU A 215 7.47 36.49 -9.14
CA LEU A 215 7.99 35.56 -8.14
C LEU A 215 9.52 35.40 -8.28
N THR A 216 10.20 35.70 -7.18
CA THR A 216 11.62 35.42 -6.92
C THR A 216 11.92 33.91 -6.91
N PRO A 217 13.12 33.48 -7.34
CA PRO A 217 13.54 32.08 -7.23
C PRO A 217 13.85 31.71 -5.77
N MET A 218 13.36 30.54 -5.34
CA MET A 218 13.58 30.01 -3.99
C MET A 218 15.03 29.50 -3.80
N PRO A 219 15.59 29.60 -2.59
CA PRO A 219 16.93 29.13 -2.30
C PRO A 219 16.99 27.59 -2.22
N SER A 220 18.17 27.09 -2.57
CA SER A 220 18.64 25.69 -2.52
C SER A 220 18.37 25.01 -1.17
N PHE A 221 17.79 23.80 -1.23
CA PHE A 221 17.59 22.94 -0.06
C PHE A 221 18.68 21.85 -0.03
N GLU A 222 19.56 21.91 0.97
CA GLU A 222 20.57 20.89 1.22
C GLU A 222 19.99 19.68 1.96
N ILE A 223 20.45 18.51 1.54
CA ILE A 223 20.09 17.18 2.03
C ILE A 223 20.87 16.89 3.32
N GLY A 224 20.17 16.53 4.40
CA GLY A 224 20.79 16.09 5.66
C GLY A 224 19.95 15.00 6.32
N ALA A 225 20.53 13.82 6.47
CA ALA A 225 19.91 12.55 6.83
C ALA A 225 19.18 12.52 8.19
N ILE A 226 18.15 11.67 8.30
CA ILE A 226 18.08 10.55 9.26
C ILE A 226 17.11 9.50 8.71
N LYS A 227 17.60 8.27 8.62
CA LYS A 227 16.93 7.06 8.14
C LYS A 227 16.55 6.25 9.38
N PHE A 228 15.30 5.79 9.51
CA PHE A 228 14.98 4.63 10.36
C PHE A 228 13.90 3.76 9.71
N PRO A 229 14.06 2.43 9.76
CA PRO A 229 13.13 1.49 9.13
C PRO A 229 11.98 1.16 10.08
N GLU A 230 10.74 1.30 9.61
CA GLU A 230 9.56 0.76 10.27
C GLU A 230 9.30 -0.66 9.73
N SER A 231 9.95 -1.66 10.32
CA SER A 231 9.52 -3.05 10.17
C SER A 231 8.15 -3.20 10.85
N LYS A 232 7.09 -3.24 10.06
CA LYS A 232 5.72 -3.48 10.52
C LYS A 232 5.59 -4.93 10.99
N ILE A 233 5.14 -5.10 12.22
CA ILE A 233 4.88 -6.39 12.89
C ILE A 233 3.97 -7.34 12.05
N GLY A 234 3.23 -6.81 11.06
CA GLY A 234 2.43 -7.60 10.12
C GLY A 234 3.21 -8.32 9.01
N GLU A 235 4.42 -7.86 8.64
CA GLU A 235 5.25 -8.54 7.64
C GLU A 235 5.92 -9.79 8.21
N LEU A 236 6.34 -9.76 9.48
CA LEU A 236 6.94 -10.92 10.16
C LEU A 236 5.97 -12.12 10.19
N ALA A 237 4.69 -11.90 10.48
CA ALA A 237 3.69 -12.98 10.50
C ALA A 237 3.43 -13.58 9.12
N GLY A 238 3.49 -12.77 8.05
CA GLY A 238 3.35 -13.22 6.67
C GLY A 238 4.58 -13.97 6.15
N ASP A 239 5.77 -13.55 6.58
CA ASP A 239 7.03 -14.21 6.23
C ASP A 239 7.22 -15.53 6.98
N VAL A 240 6.78 -15.60 8.24
CA VAL A 240 6.74 -16.82 9.07
C VAL A 240 5.75 -17.85 8.50
N GLN A 241 4.59 -17.41 8.01
CA GLN A 241 3.62 -18.32 7.37
C GLN A 241 4.17 -18.87 6.04
N ARG A 242 4.80 -18.02 5.22
CA ARG A 242 5.42 -18.41 3.94
C ARG A 242 6.60 -19.37 4.11
N THR A 243 7.48 -19.10 5.07
CA THR A 243 8.59 -20.01 5.42
C THR A 243 8.10 -21.35 5.94
N SER A 244 6.99 -21.40 6.70
CA SER A 244 6.41 -22.67 7.18
C SER A 244 5.84 -23.56 6.06
N VAL A 245 5.29 -22.95 4.99
CA VAL A 245 4.76 -23.66 3.82
C VAL A 245 5.92 -24.14 2.94
N ALA A 246 6.88 -23.27 2.66
CA ALA A 246 8.09 -23.61 1.90
C ALA A 246 8.89 -24.74 2.59
N ALA A 247 9.03 -24.71 3.91
CA ALA A 247 9.70 -25.76 4.67
C ALA A 247 8.96 -27.11 4.59
N LYS A 248 7.62 -27.11 4.61
CA LYS A 248 6.81 -28.32 4.42
C LYS A 248 6.96 -28.92 3.03
N GLU A 249 7.02 -28.08 2.00
CA GLU A 249 7.22 -28.52 0.61
C GLU A 249 8.62 -29.13 0.44
N LEU A 250 9.66 -28.47 0.98
CA LEU A 250 11.05 -28.96 0.97
C LEU A 250 11.21 -30.29 1.73
N LEU A 251 10.53 -30.46 2.86
CA LEU A 251 10.48 -31.74 3.59
C LEU A 251 9.78 -32.84 2.78
N THR A 252 8.69 -32.49 2.09
CA THR A 252 7.97 -33.47 1.27
C THR A 252 8.86 -33.96 0.13
N ASP A 253 9.62 -33.06 -0.49
CA ASP A 253 10.56 -33.39 -1.57
C ASP A 253 11.77 -34.21 -1.08
N LEU A 254 12.31 -33.91 0.11
CA LEU A 254 13.39 -34.68 0.73
C LEU A 254 12.95 -36.07 1.20
N LYS A 255 11.67 -36.28 1.52
CA LYS A 255 11.12 -37.59 1.90
C LYS A 255 11.13 -38.59 0.74
N HIS A 256 11.06 -38.10 -0.50
CA HIS A 256 11.04 -38.91 -1.71
C HIS A 256 12.45 -39.23 -2.27
N ARG A 257 13.50 -38.61 -1.73
CA ARG A 257 14.90 -38.87 -2.10
C ARG A 257 15.59 -39.62 -0.95
N GLU A 258 16.16 -40.80 -1.20
CA GLU A 258 16.77 -41.67 -0.18
C GLU A 258 18.06 -41.08 0.46
N PHE A 259 17.94 -40.02 1.28
CA PHE A 259 19.04 -39.47 2.08
C PHE A 259 18.65 -39.40 3.57
N ARG A 260 18.85 -40.51 4.31
CA ARG A 260 18.48 -40.64 5.74
C ARG A 260 19.10 -39.60 6.69
N PRO A 261 20.38 -39.16 6.56
CA PRO A 261 20.96 -38.20 7.50
C PRO A 261 20.36 -36.79 7.36
N ALA A 262 20.09 -36.36 6.12
CA ALA A 262 19.49 -35.06 5.84
C ALA A 262 18.01 -35.00 6.27
N TRP A 263 17.31 -36.13 6.28
CA TRP A 263 15.91 -36.24 6.66
C TRP A 263 15.65 -36.00 8.15
N GLU A 264 16.46 -36.55 9.05
CA GLU A 264 16.26 -36.34 10.50
C GLU A 264 16.62 -34.91 10.94
N SER A 265 17.67 -34.32 10.37
CA SER A 265 18.01 -32.90 10.60
C SER A 265 16.93 -31.96 10.06
N ALA A 266 16.36 -32.27 8.89
CA ALA A 266 15.25 -31.49 8.33
C ALA A 266 13.99 -31.58 9.21
N LYS A 267 13.66 -32.74 9.78
CA LYS A 267 12.52 -32.87 10.70
C LYS A 267 12.70 -32.08 11.99
N ALA A 268 13.89 -32.08 12.58
CA ALA A 268 14.17 -31.32 13.80
C ALA A 268 13.97 -29.82 13.56
N LEU A 269 14.53 -29.28 12.47
CA LEU A 269 14.35 -27.89 12.07
C LEU A 269 12.87 -27.55 11.79
N ALA A 270 12.13 -28.47 11.18
CA ALA A 270 10.70 -28.31 10.92
C ALA A 270 9.87 -28.19 12.20
N ALA A 271 10.23 -28.96 13.23
CA ALA A 271 9.56 -28.92 14.53
C ALA A 271 9.80 -27.59 15.23
N GLU A 272 11.04 -27.10 15.22
CA GLU A 272 11.43 -25.81 15.80
C GLU A 272 10.75 -24.60 15.11
N VAL A 273 10.69 -24.62 13.77
CA VAL A 273 9.95 -23.62 13.00
C VAL A 273 8.46 -23.66 13.34
N LYS A 274 7.87 -24.86 13.48
CA LYS A 274 6.46 -25.02 13.81
C LYS A 274 6.12 -24.47 15.20
N GLU A 275 7.00 -24.65 16.17
CA GLU A 275 6.84 -24.10 17.52
C GLU A 275 6.96 -22.57 17.50
N THR A 276 7.96 -22.03 16.81
CA THR A 276 8.14 -20.57 16.63
C THR A 276 6.92 -19.90 15.96
N VAL A 277 6.34 -20.55 14.95
CA VAL A 277 5.11 -20.08 14.27
C VAL A 277 3.91 -20.09 15.23
N ARG A 278 3.79 -21.12 16.08
CA ARG A 278 2.71 -21.20 17.07
C ARG A 278 2.81 -20.05 18.07
N ASP A 279 3.99 -19.83 18.63
CA ASP A 279 4.21 -18.80 19.65
C ASP A 279 3.99 -17.39 19.06
N ALA A 280 4.43 -17.14 17.83
CA ALA A 280 4.16 -15.90 17.11
C ALA A 280 2.66 -15.67 16.86
N ARG A 281 1.91 -16.75 16.57
CA ARG A 281 0.46 -16.69 16.36
C ARG A 281 -0.30 -16.41 17.66
N GLU A 282 0.14 -16.99 18.77
CA GLU A 282 -0.42 -16.72 20.10
C GLU A 282 -0.17 -15.26 20.52
N ALA A 283 1.04 -14.75 20.32
CA ALA A 283 1.38 -13.34 20.59
C ALA A 283 0.55 -12.37 19.73
N ALA A 284 0.36 -12.68 18.44
CA ALA A 284 -0.48 -11.87 17.55
C ALA A 284 -1.98 -11.93 17.94
N SER A 285 -2.45 -13.06 18.45
CA SER A 285 -3.81 -13.21 18.98
C SER A 285 -4.02 -12.37 20.24
N GLN A 286 -3.07 -12.41 21.18
CA GLN A 286 -3.09 -11.59 22.39
C GLN A 286 -3.08 -10.09 22.05
N ALA A 287 -2.23 -9.65 21.11
CA ALA A 287 -2.18 -8.25 20.68
C ALA A 287 -3.51 -7.77 20.06
N ARG A 288 -4.19 -8.63 19.28
CA ARG A 288 -5.51 -8.33 18.71
C ARG A 288 -6.61 -8.29 19.76
N GLN A 289 -6.53 -9.16 20.76
CA GLN A 289 -7.47 -9.16 21.88
C GLN A 289 -7.31 -7.87 22.70
N THR A 290 -6.09 -7.50 23.08
CA THR A 290 -5.81 -6.23 23.76
C THR A 290 -6.29 -5.01 22.97
N ALA A 291 -6.12 -5.00 21.65
CA ALA A 291 -6.61 -3.93 20.78
C ALA A 291 -8.15 -3.87 20.69
N ARG A 292 -8.84 -5.01 20.78
CA ARG A 292 -10.31 -5.08 20.86
C ARG A 292 -10.80 -4.61 22.22
N ASP A 293 -10.15 -5.05 23.29
CA ASP A 293 -10.49 -4.68 24.66
C ASP A 293 -10.34 -3.17 24.87
N LEU A 294 -9.25 -2.56 24.36
CA LEU A 294 -9.04 -1.11 24.31
C LEU A 294 -10.13 -0.33 23.55
N LYS A 295 -10.79 -0.97 22.57
CA LYS A 295 -11.83 -0.36 21.74
C LYS A 295 -13.23 -0.47 22.36
N SER A 296 -13.43 -1.42 23.28
CA SER A 296 -14.66 -1.60 24.07
C SER A 296 -14.69 -0.83 25.39
N MET A 297 -13.56 -0.27 25.83
CA MET A 297 -13.46 0.51 27.06
C MET A 297 -14.07 1.90 26.92
N SER A 298 -14.74 2.38 27.97
CA SER A 298 -15.22 3.76 28.04
C SER A 298 -14.04 4.76 27.99
N PRO A 299 -14.28 6.02 27.57
CA PRO A 299 -13.24 7.04 27.55
C PRO A 299 -12.50 7.20 28.89
N ALA A 300 -13.22 7.11 30.01
CA ALA A 300 -12.64 7.20 31.36
C ALA A 300 -11.70 6.02 31.68
N GLU A 301 -12.04 4.79 31.27
CA GLU A 301 -11.21 3.61 31.52
C GLU A 301 -9.92 3.63 30.68
N ARG A 302 -9.98 4.15 29.45
CA ARG A 302 -8.79 4.32 28.59
C ARG A 302 -7.83 5.36 29.15
N VAL A 303 -8.36 6.48 29.65
CA VAL A 303 -7.58 7.51 30.34
C VAL A 303 -6.93 6.93 31.61
N ALA A 304 -7.66 6.14 32.40
CA ALA A 304 -7.11 5.51 33.60
C ALA A 304 -5.99 4.49 33.28
N LEU A 305 -6.11 3.74 32.19
CA LEU A 305 -5.10 2.79 31.75
C LEU A 305 -3.82 3.49 31.24
N LEU A 306 -3.98 4.53 30.43
CA LEU A 306 -2.85 5.33 29.92
C LEU A 306 -2.19 6.11 31.06
N ALA A 307 -2.95 6.57 32.05
CA ALA A 307 -2.41 7.27 33.21
C ALA A 307 -1.45 6.40 34.05
N ARG A 308 -1.68 5.08 34.14
CA ARG A 308 -0.77 4.15 34.83
C ARG A 308 0.60 4.00 34.15
N ARG A 309 0.71 4.40 32.88
CA ARG A 309 1.95 4.33 32.10
C ARG A 309 2.80 5.59 32.24
N VAL A 310 2.22 6.71 32.68
CA VAL A 310 2.93 7.98 32.83
C VAL A 310 3.52 8.11 34.22
N ASP A 311 4.83 8.32 34.30
CA ASP A 311 5.49 8.65 35.56
C ASP A 311 5.42 10.18 35.78
N ARG A 312 4.86 10.61 36.91
CA ARG A 312 4.70 12.03 37.25
C ARG A 312 6.02 12.77 37.42
N ALA A 313 7.09 12.08 37.84
CA ALA A 313 8.40 12.64 38.10
C ALA A 313 9.25 12.79 36.82
N VAL A 314 8.88 12.07 35.76
CA VAL A 314 9.57 12.10 34.47
C VAL A 314 9.06 13.26 33.61
N ARG A 315 9.94 13.81 32.77
CA ARG A 315 9.58 14.82 31.77
C ARG A 315 9.47 14.21 30.39
N TYR A 316 8.54 14.75 29.61
CA TYR A 316 8.17 14.23 28.30
C TYR A 316 8.17 15.34 27.25
N ARG A 317 8.60 15.00 26.04
CA ARG A 317 8.33 15.75 24.81
C ARG A 317 7.19 15.05 24.08
N VAL A 318 6.31 15.82 23.47
CA VAL A 318 5.07 15.34 22.86
C VAL A 318 4.93 15.95 21.48
N ILE A 319 4.48 15.16 20.50
CA ILE A 319 4.05 15.69 19.21
C ILE A 319 2.53 15.83 19.23
N GLY A 320 2.05 17.06 19.09
CA GLY A 320 0.63 17.37 19.02
C GLY A 320 0.00 16.93 17.70
N ALA A 321 -1.33 16.94 17.62
CA ALA A 321 -2.06 16.62 16.38
C ALA A 321 -1.69 17.56 15.22
N ASP A 322 -1.27 18.78 15.52
CA ASP A 322 -0.76 19.79 14.59
C ASP A 322 0.69 19.54 14.11
N GLN A 323 1.26 18.38 14.46
CA GLN A 323 2.63 17.99 14.16
C GLN A 323 3.71 18.88 14.80
N LYS A 324 3.34 19.75 15.76
CA LYS A 324 4.31 20.54 16.51
C LYS A 324 4.79 19.78 17.73
N GLN A 325 6.06 20.02 18.07
CA GLN A 325 6.68 19.47 19.27
C GLN A 325 6.41 20.38 20.47
N TYR A 326 5.94 19.78 21.56
CA TYR A 326 5.68 20.43 22.84
C TYR A 326 6.55 19.81 23.93
N GLY A 327 6.99 20.62 24.88
CA GLY A 327 7.79 20.20 26.04
C GLY A 327 9.25 20.65 26.02
N PRO A 328 10.07 20.20 26.99
CA PRO A 328 9.76 19.15 27.97
C PRO A 328 8.71 19.59 29.00
N ILE A 329 7.67 18.78 29.19
CA ILE A 329 6.61 18.96 30.21
C ILE A 329 6.69 17.85 31.25
N SER A 330 6.22 18.09 32.48
CA SER A 330 6.17 17.05 33.52
C SER A 330 5.13 15.99 33.20
N GLY A 331 5.30 14.77 33.72
CA GLY A 331 4.29 13.72 33.64
C GLY A 331 2.96 14.14 34.28
N ALA A 332 2.98 14.98 35.32
CA ALA A 332 1.77 15.59 35.86
C ALA A 332 1.00 16.42 34.82
N LYS A 333 1.71 17.24 34.02
CA LYS A 333 1.08 18.03 32.95
C LYS A 333 0.61 17.16 31.78
N LEU A 334 1.33 16.07 31.52
CA LEU A 334 0.93 15.08 30.52
C LEU A 334 -0.36 14.36 30.93
N LEU A 335 -0.52 14.03 32.21
CA LEU A 335 -1.76 13.45 32.76
C LEU A 335 -2.95 14.42 32.69
N GLU A 336 -2.73 15.72 32.91
CA GLU A 336 -3.76 16.75 32.70
C GLU A 336 -4.22 16.76 31.24
N TRP A 337 -3.30 16.77 30.27
CA TRP A 337 -3.65 16.75 28.85
C TRP A 337 -4.37 15.47 28.42
N LEU A 338 -4.07 14.35 29.07
CA LEU A 338 -4.76 13.08 28.85
C LEU A 338 -6.17 13.12 29.43
N ALA A 339 -6.37 13.75 30.60
CA ALA A 339 -7.69 13.96 31.20
C ALA A 339 -8.57 14.92 30.40
N ASP A 340 -7.95 15.93 29.78
CA ASP A 340 -8.61 16.91 28.89
C ASP A 340 -8.87 16.37 27.47
N ASP A 341 -8.60 15.08 27.20
CA ASP A 341 -8.72 14.42 25.89
C ASP A 341 -7.90 15.09 24.76
N ARG A 342 -6.84 15.81 25.13
CA ARG A 342 -5.95 16.50 24.17
C ARG A 342 -4.89 15.59 23.57
N ILE A 343 -4.61 14.46 24.23
CA ILE A 343 -3.65 13.44 23.83
C ILE A 343 -4.23 12.05 24.12
N GLY A 344 -3.78 11.02 23.40
CA GLY A 344 -4.31 9.65 23.52
C GLY A 344 -3.26 8.58 23.28
N ALA A 345 -3.69 7.32 23.16
CA ALA A 345 -2.81 6.16 23.02
C ALA A 345 -1.84 6.27 21.82
N ASP A 346 -2.30 6.89 20.73
CA ASP A 346 -1.50 7.10 19.53
C ASP A 346 -0.63 8.37 19.60
N THR A 347 -0.67 9.18 20.66
CA THR A 347 0.18 10.37 20.73
C THR A 347 1.66 9.96 20.86
N ALA A 348 2.52 10.53 20.01
CA ALA A 348 3.94 10.28 20.05
C ALA A 348 4.59 11.06 21.20
N ILE A 349 5.29 10.34 22.07
CA ILE A 349 5.98 10.87 23.23
C ILE A 349 7.44 10.42 23.25
N GLN A 350 8.30 11.27 23.82
CA GLN A 350 9.70 10.98 24.08
C GLN A 350 9.99 11.29 25.54
N VAL A 351 10.54 10.31 26.25
CA VAL A 351 10.99 10.48 27.63
C VAL A 351 12.29 11.28 27.64
N GLU A 352 12.37 12.32 28.47
CA GLU A 352 13.57 13.13 28.62
C GLU A 352 14.76 12.25 29.08
N GLY A 353 15.87 12.32 28.35
CA GLY A 353 17.02 11.42 28.51
C GLY A 353 17.07 10.27 27.49
N THR A 354 15.98 10.03 26.75
CA THR A 354 15.94 9.07 25.65
C THR A 354 15.85 9.78 24.30
N LYS A 355 16.50 9.23 23.27
CA LYS A 355 16.35 9.70 21.87
C LYS A 355 15.19 9.01 21.14
N LEU A 356 14.51 8.07 21.78
CA LEU A 356 13.47 7.24 21.17
C LEU A 356 12.10 7.91 21.30
N TRP A 357 11.40 8.03 20.18
CA TRP A 357 9.98 8.38 20.14
C TRP A 357 9.15 7.11 20.13
N GLN A 358 8.11 7.07 20.97
CA GLN A 358 7.19 5.94 21.06
C GLN A 358 5.76 6.41 21.31
N ARG A 359 4.76 5.56 21.04
CA ARG A 359 3.36 5.90 21.28
C ARG A 359 3.04 5.80 22.77
N LEU A 360 2.21 6.70 23.29
CA LEU A 360 1.82 6.71 24.71
C LEU A 360 1.22 5.37 25.17
N GLY A 361 0.42 4.71 24.31
CA GLY A 361 -0.14 3.39 24.58
C GLY A 361 0.88 2.24 24.60
N GLN A 362 2.08 2.47 24.09
CA GLN A 362 3.18 1.48 24.05
C GLN A 362 4.19 1.71 25.18
N LEU A 363 4.06 2.79 25.95
CA LEU A 363 4.90 3.05 27.11
C LEU A 363 4.69 1.96 28.16
N ALA A 364 5.77 1.37 28.69
CA ALA A 364 5.67 0.40 29.77
C ALA A 364 4.96 1.00 30.99
N GLU A 365 4.20 0.19 31.73
CA GLU A 365 3.54 0.68 32.95
C GLU A 365 4.58 1.25 33.92
N SER A 366 4.29 2.45 34.44
CA SER A 366 5.18 3.09 35.40
C SER A 366 5.19 2.25 36.67
N ARG A 367 6.38 1.82 37.11
CA ARG A 367 6.53 1.00 38.33
C ARG A 367 6.33 1.78 39.64
N THR A 368 5.76 2.99 39.59
CA THR A 368 5.53 3.84 40.76
C THR A 368 4.05 3.94 41.12
N SER A 369 3.54 2.92 41.83
CA SER A 369 2.61 3.05 42.98
C SER A 369 1.98 1.70 43.33
N LYS A 370 2.70 0.90 44.13
CA LYS A 370 2.02 -0.06 45.01
C LYS A 370 1.26 0.81 46.03
N PRO A 371 -0.07 0.66 46.21
CA PRO A 371 -0.73 1.32 47.34
C PRO A 371 -0.09 0.80 48.63
N PRO A 372 0.10 1.63 49.68
CA PRO A 372 0.50 1.10 50.97
C PRO A 372 -0.51 0.04 51.42
N PRO A 373 -0.08 -1.04 52.08
CA PRO A 373 -1.00 -2.05 52.57
C PRO A 373 -2.00 -1.35 53.51
N ILE A 374 -3.29 -1.55 53.22
CA ILE A 374 -4.35 -1.24 54.17
C ILE A 374 -4.09 -2.19 55.35
N GLY A 375 -3.56 -1.63 56.44
CA GLY A 375 -3.47 -2.35 57.70
C GLY A 375 -4.88 -2.67 58.15
N ASP A 376 -5.18 -3.96 58.29
CA ASP A 376 -6.41 -4.50 58.81
C ASP A 376 -6.79 -3.77 60.11
N THR A 377 -7.80 -2.92 60.02
CA THR A 377 -8.52 -2.43 61.19
C THR A 377 -9.84 -3.15 61.22
N GLU A 378 -9.86 -4.36 61.75
CA GLU A 378 -11.04 -4.91 62.41
C GLU A 378 -10.67 -6.18 63.17
N GLN A 379 -10.58 -6.06 64.51
CA GLN A 379 -11.27 -6.91 65.48
C GLN A 379 -10.61 -6.75 66.86
N ARG A 380 -11.10 -5.80 67.64
CA ARG A 380 -11.13 -5.96 69.10
C ARG A 380 -12.27 -5.16 69.74
N THR A 381 -13.48 -5.65 69.54
CA THR A 381 -14.60 -5.41 70.45
C THR A 381 -15.02 -6.74 71.07
N LYS A 382 -14.51 -7.00 72.28
CA LYS A 382 -15.25 -7.51 73.47
C LYS A 382 -14.30 -8.14 74.50
N ARG A 383 -14.53 -7.75 75.77
CA ARG A 383 -14.13 -8.37 77.06
C ARG A 383 -12.63 -8.19 77.39
N GLN A 384 -12.22 -7.64 78.53
CA GLN A 384 -12.81 -7.37 79.85
C GLN A 384 -12.37 -6.00 80.36
#